data_AF-A0AAU8LSI2-F1
#
_entry.id   AF-A0AAU8LSI2-F1
#
_cell.length_a   1.000
_cell.length_b   1.000
_cell.length_c   1.000
_cell.angle_alpha   90.00
_cell.angle_beta   90.00
_cell.angle_gamma   90.00
#
_symmetry.space_group_name_H-M   'P 1'
#
loop_
_entity.id
_entity.type
_entity.pdbx_description
1 polymer ?
#
loop_
_entity_poly.entity_id
_entity_poly.type
_entity_poly.pdbx_seq_one_letter_code
_entity_poly.pdbx_strand_id
1 'polypeptide(L)'
;MTRQILHGTQKAAKEYTFNSAEEHDPTRPAQWWFQESDEGLILFIVFYSQTFRWARCLGCNLPSQMSTAHVSFDFLISQIDYLFSLPEILERADNINKLIISNNGSVLDEATFSSTALMYLIGRVNMYFRSLKVLAFESRPEYVDMVELEFLARALQNGQQPALIQ
;
A
#
# COMPACT_ATOMS: atom_id res chain seq x y z
N MET A 1 16.74 0.87 -10.80
CA MET A 1 16.19 0.53 -9.47
C MET A 1 16.63 -0.84 -8.98
N THR A 2 16.42 -1.92 -9.74
CA THR A 2 16.76 -3.30 -9.36
C THR A 2 18.18 -3.51 -8.85
N ARG A 3 19.21 -2.92 -9.50
CA ARG A 3 20.61 -3.00 -9.02
C ARG A 3 20.79 -2.45 -7.58
N GLN A 4 20.08 -1.37 -7.24
CA GLN A 4 20.15 -0.76 -5.91
C GLN A 4 19.51 -1.68 -4.84
N ILE A 5 18.36 -2.27 -5.15
CA ILE A 5 17.66 -3.22 -4.29
C ILE A 5 18.55 -4.43 -3.98
N LEU A 6 19.11 -5.05 -5.02
CA LEU A 6 19.97 -6.23 -4.87
C LEU A 6 21.23 -5.90 -4.09
N HIS A 7 21.87 -4.76 -4.38
CA HIS A 7 23.04 -4.31 -3.65
C HIS A 7 22.74 -4.02 -2.17
N GLY A 8 21.60 -3.39 -1.86
CA GLY A 8 21.17 -3.12 -0.49
C GLY A 8 20.90 -4.41 0.30
N THR A 9 20.24 -5.37 -0.34
CA THR A 9 19.93 -6.71 0.21
C THR A 9 21.20 -7.47 0.54
N GLN A 10 22.16 -7.49 -0.41
CA GLN A 10 23.47 -8.12 -0.22
C GLN A 10 24.26 -7.46 0.92
N LYS A 11 24.30 -6.11 0.97
CA LYS A 11 25.02 -5.36 2.01
C LYS A 11 24.47 -5.63 3.41
N ALA A 12 23.18 -5.92 3.52
CA ALA A 12 22.52 -6.25 4.78
C ALA A 12 22.57 -7.76 5.12
N ALA A 13 23.31 -8.58 4.35
CA ALA A 13 23.45 -10.02 4.55
C ALA A 13 22.10 -10.76 4.63
N LYS A 14 21.13 -10.36 3.79
CA LYS A 14 19.80 -10.95 3.75
C LYS A 14 19.80 -12.18 2.83
N GLU A 15 19.20 -13.27 3.30
CA GLU A 15 19.18 -14.56 2.59
C GLU A 15 17.88 -14.84 1.82
N TYR A 16 16.87 -13.98 1.93
CA TYR A 16 15.61 -14.16 1.22
C TYR A 16 15.70 -13.78 -0.26
N THR A 17 14.81 -14.37 -1.06
CA THR A 17 14.53 -13.98 -2.45
C THR A 17 13.26 -13.14 -2.53
N PHE A 18 12.97 -12.65 -3.74
CA PHE A 18 11.81 -11.81 -4.03
C PHE A 18 10.87 -12.56 -4.96
N ASN A 19 9.57 -12.29 -4.86
CA ASN A 19 8.59 -12.85 -5.78
C ASN A 19 8.81 -12.32 -7.20
N SER A 20 8.76 -13.24 -8.15
CA SER A 20 8.63 -12.97 -9.58
C SER A 20 7.16 -12.80 -9.97
N ALA A 21 6.90 -12.32 -11.19
CA ALA A 21 5.53 -12.28 -11.73
C ALA A 21 4.94 -13.69 -11.99
N GLU A 22 5.77 -14.74 -11.98
CA GLU A 22 5.33 -16.13 -12.09
C GLU A 22 4.89 -16.69 -10.73
N GLU A 23 5.42 -16.15 -9.63
CA GLU A 23 5.09 -16.56 -8.26
C GLU A 23 3.92 -15.78 -7.66
N HIS A 24 3.67 -14.56 -8.14
CA HIS A 24 2.56 -13.71 -7.69
C HIS A 24 1.85 -13.03 -8.86
N ASP A 25 0.52 -13.16 -8.90
CA ASP A 25 -0.34 -12.47 -9.87
C ASP A 25 -0.30 -10.96 -9.62
N PRO A 26 0.29 -10.15 -10.52
CA PRO A 26 0.46 -8.72 -10.30
C PRO A 26 -0.86 -7.94 -10.28
N THR A 27 -1.99 -8.56 -10.66
CA THR A 27 -3.33 -7.97 -10.54
C THR A 27 -3.96 -8.18 -9.16
N ARG A 28 -3.29 -8.91 -8.26
CA ARG A 28 -3.76 -9.15 -6.89
C ARG A 28 -2.86 -8.49 -5.85
N PRO A 29 -3.44 -7.95 -4.75
CA PRO A 29 -2.64 -7.49 -3.61
C PRO A 29 -1.85 -8.68 -3.04
N ALA A 30 -0.76 -8.39 -2.34
CA ALA A 30 0.00 -9.43 -1.67
C ALA A 30 -0.82 -10.06 -0.55
N GLN A 31 -1.42 -9.23 0.32
CA GLN A 31 -2.20 -9.68 1.48
C GLN A 31 -3.21 -8.61 1.91
N TRP A 32 -4.24 -9.02 2.65
CA TRP A 32 -5.11 -8.14 3.41
C TRP A 32 -5.72 -8.90 4.59
N TRP A 33 -6.12 -8.18 5.64
CA TRP A 33 -6.84 -8.76 6.77
C TRP A 33 -7.62 -7.70 7.55
N PHE A 34 -8.54 -8.16 8.38
CA PHE A 34 -9.26 -7.33 9.34
C PHE A 34 -8.66 -7.45 10.73
N GLN A 35 -8.68 -6.36 11.49
CA GLN A 35 -8.28 -6.32 12.89
C GLN A 35 -9.25 -5.46 13.68
N GLU A 36 -9.69 -5.96 14.84
CA GLU A 36 -10.46 -5.16 15.80
C GLU A 36 -9.51 -4.45 16.77
N SER A 37 -9.84 -3.22 17.14
CA SER A 37 -9.08 -2.40 18.09
C SER A 37 -9.96 -1.36 18.75
N ASP A 38 -9.40 -0.59 19.69
CA ASP A 38 -10.08 0.57 20.28
C ASP A 38 -10.35 1.69 19.26
N GLU A 39 -9.70 1.67 18.09
CA GLU A 39 -9.97 2.59 16.96
C GLU A 39 -11.14 2.11 16.08
N GLY A 40 -11.73 0.94 16.39
CA GLY A 40 -12.77 0.26 15.63
C GLY A 40 -12.21 -0.80 14.68
N LEU A 41 -13.02 -1.17 13.67
CA LEU A 41 -12.64 -2.16 12.67
C LEU A 41 -11.58 -1.57 11.73
N ILE A 42 -10.43 -2.22 11.67
CA ILE A 42 -9.31 -1.87 10.81
C ILE A 42 -9.25 -2.84 9.63
N LEU A 43 -9.09 -2.30 8.42
CA LEU A 43 -8.68 -3.06 7.24
C LEU A 43 -7.21 -2.75 6.96
N PHE A 44 -6.36 -3.77 6.95
CA PHE A 44 -4.96 -3.67 6.56
C PHE A 44 -4.78 -4.25 5.16
N ILE A 45 -4.14 -3.51 4.27
CA ILE A 45 -3.88 -3.94 2.88
C ILE A 45 -2.39 -3.85 2.60
N VAL A 46 -1.83 -4.93 2.05
CA VAL A 46 -0.48 -4.98 1.51
C VAL A 46 -0.58 -5.14 0.00
N PHE A 47 -0.34 -4.06 -0.75
CA PHE A 47 -0.25 -4.11 -2.20
C PHE A 47 1.03 -4.80 -2.66
N TYR A 48 0.93 -5.55 -3.75
CA TYR A 48 2.09 -6.10 -4.42
C TYR A 48 2.68 -5.05 -5.37
N SER A 49 3.88 -4.57 -5.07
CA SER A 49 4.53 -3.55 -5.91
C SER A 49 6.03 -3.80 -6.05
N GLN A 50 6.73 -2.88 -6.71
CA GLN A 50 8.19 -2.94 -6.72
C GLN A 50 8.74 -2.78 -5.29
N THR A 51 9.62 -3.69 -4.93
CA THR A 51 10.20 -3.79 -3.61
C THR A 51 11.05 -2.59 -3.25
N PHE A 52 11.18 -2.36 -1.95
CA PHE A 52 11.72 -1.13 -1.41
C PHE A 52 13.21 -0.91 -1.69
N ARG A 53 13.53 0.25 -2.30
CA ARG A 53 14.90 0.57 -2.76
C ARG A 53 15.95 0.78 -1.66
N TRP A 54 15.55 1.01 -0.41
CA TRP A 54 16.51 1.10 0.71
C TRP A 54 17.15 -0.25 1.01
N ALA A 55 16.33 -1.31 1.12
CA ALA A 55 16.68 -2.71 1.37
C ALA A 55 17.70 -3.01 2.51
N ARG A 56 18.01 -2.04 3.39
CA ARG A 56 19.11 -2.13 4.36
C ARG A 56 18.68 -2.31 5.83
N CYS A 57 17.39 -2.35 6.12
CA CYS A 57 16.91 -2.58 7.49
C CYS A 57 17.32 -3.98 7.97
N LEU A 58 18.05 -4.06 9.10
CA LEU A 58 18.73 -5.26 9.59
C LEU A 58 17.79 -6.42 9.98
N GLY A 59 16.53 -6.15 10.31
CA GLY A 59 15.55 -7.17 10.73
C GLY A 59 14.35 -7.35 9.78
N CYS A 60 14.36 -6.72 8.60
CA CYS A 60 13.18 -6.69 7.74
C CYS A 60 13.26 -7.73 6.61
N ASN A 61 12.33 -8.67 6.60
CA ASN A 61 12.11 -9.68 5.55
C ASN A 61 10.82 -9.46 4.74
N LEU A 62 9.99 -8.48 5.10
CA LEU A 62 8.75 -8.13 4.40
C LEU A 62 8.93 -7.93 2.88
N PRO A 63 10.06 -7.36 2.38
CA PRO A 63 10.33 -7.23 0.96
C PRO A 63 10.35 -8.54 0.17
N SER A 64 10.50 -9.70 0.82
CA SER A 64 10.57 -11.01 0.15
C SER A 64 9.32 -11.37 -0.64
N GLN A 65 8.16 -10.82 -0.26
CA GLN A 65 6.89 -11.04 -0.94
C GLN A 65 6.61 -10.03 -2.07
N MET A 66 7.57 -9.16 -2.40
CA MET A 66 7.42 -8.06 -3.36
C MET A 66 8.25 -8.27 -4.62
N SER A 67 7.94 -7.53 -5.70
CA SER A 67 8.65 -7.68 -6.97
C SER A 67 10.00 -6.96 -6.99
N THR A 68 11.05 -7.56 -7.57
CA THR A 68 12.27 -6.79 -7.91
C THR A 68 12.12 -5.98 -9.20
N ALA A 69 11.16 -6.36 -10.04
CA ALA A 69 10.81 -5.67 -11.27
C ALA A 69 9.89 -4.47 -10.99
N HIS A 70 9.78 -3.58 -11.97
CA HIS A 70 8.80 -2.51 -11.90
C HIS A 70 7.40 -3.09 -12.07
N VAL A 71 6.48 -2.71 -11.16
CA VAL A 71 5.05 -2.99 -11.29
C VAL A 71 4.39 -1.70 -11.75
N SER A 72 3.84 -1.71 -12.96
CA SER A 72 3.22 -0.54 -13.55
C SER A 72 1.89 -0.19 -12.87
N PHE A 73 1.46 1.07 -13.03
CA PHE A 73 0.30 1.61 -12.30
C PHE A 73 -1.02 0.91 -12.64
N ASP A 74 -1.17 0.34 -13.84
CA ASP A 74 -2.34 -0.41 -14.29
C ASP A 74 -2.53 -1.72 -13.52
N PHE A 75 -1.43 -2.39 -13.17
CA PHE A 75 -1.48 -3.53 -12.25
C PHE A 75 -1.90 -3.10 -10.85
N LEU A 76 -1.37 -1.99 -10.33
CA LEU A 76 -1.79 -1.45 -9.03
C LEU A 76 -3.28 -1.07 -9.01
N ILE A 77 -3.79 -0.46 -10.09
CA ILE A 77 -5.23 -0.19 -10.25
C ILE A 77 -6.03 -1.49 -10.25
N SER A 78 -5.55 -2.53 -10.94
CA SER A 78 -6.21 -3.84 -10.96
C SER A 78 -6.27 -4.47 -9.57
N GLN A 79 -5.22 -4.31 -8.75
CA GLN A 79 -5.23 -4.76 -7.35
C GLN A 79 -6.26 -4.02 -6.51
N ILE A 80 -6.38 -2.70 -6.73
CA ILE A 80 -7.41 -1.87 -6.08
C ILE A 80 -8.79 -2.38 -6.52
N ASP A 81 -9.03 -2.55 -7.81
CA ASP A 81 -10.31 -3.04 -8.31
C ASP A 81 -10.66 -4.41 -7.75
N TYR A 82 -9.68 -5.31 -7.68
CA TYR A 82 -9.83 -6.63 -7.07
C TYR A 82 -10.29 -6.51 -5.61
N LEU A 83 -9.60 -5.74 -4.78
CA LEU A 83 -9.96 -5.55 -3.36
C LEU A 83 -11.39 -5.02 -3.20
N PHE A 84 -11.75 -3.99 -3.97
CA PHE A 84 -13.09 -3.40 -3.91
C PHE A 84 -14.15 -4.23 -4.65
N SER A 85 -13.79 -5.41 -5.18
CA SER A 85 -14.74 -6.42 -5.68
C SER A 85 -15.00 -7.55 -4.68
N LEU A 86 -14.20 -7.65 -3.61
CA LEU A 86 -14.31 -8.73 -2.63
C LEU A 86 -15.56 -8.55 -1.76
N PRO A 87 -16.47 -9.55 -1.70
CA PRO A 87 -17.67 -9.48 -0.88
C PRO A 87 -17.37 -9.19 0.60
N GLU A 88 -16.34 -9.82 1.15
CA GLU A 88 -15.94 -9.63 2.56
C GLU A 88 -15.50 -8.20 2.90
N ILE A 89 -14.97 -7.45 1.92
CA ILE A 89 -14.62 -6.03 2.08
C ILE A 89 -15.88 -5.18 1.94
N LEU A 90 -16.68 -5.43 0.91
CA LEU A 90 -17.89 -4.66 0.63
C LEU A 90 -18.94 -4.78 1.75
N GLU A 91 -19.15 -5.97 2.29
CA GLU A 91 -20.08 -6.23 3.39
C GLU A 91 -19.69 -5.51 4.69
N ARG A 92 -18.41 -5.21 4.87
CA ARG A 92 -17.86 -4.55 6.06
C ARG A 92 -17.53 -3.08 5.83
N ALA A 93 -17.65 -2.58 4.60
CA ALA A 93 -17.15 -1.26 4.18
C ALA A 93 -17.66 -0.12 5.07
N ASP A 94 -18.95 -0.15 5.43
CA ASP A 94 -19.57 0.86 6.29
C ASP A 94 -19.15 0.79 7.76
N ASN A 95 -18.44 -0.26 8.18
CA ASN A 95 -17.95 -0.43 9.55
C ASN A 95 -16.44 -0.16 9.67
N ILE A 96 -15.70 -0.06 8.56
CA ILE A 96 -14.25 0.16 8.59
C ILE A 96 -13.97 1.59 9.05
N ASN A 97 -13.33 1.72 10.21
CA ASN A 97 -12.97 3.01 10.81
C ASN A 97 -11.54 3.43 10.50
N LYS A 98 -10.66 2.47 10.22
CA LYS A 98 -9.27 2.73 9.86
C LYS A 98 -8.83 1.84 8.70
N LEU A 99 -8.11 2.44 7.78
CA LEU A 99 -7.50 1.76 6.65
C LEU A 99 -5.99 1.94 6.74
N ILE A 100 -5.23 0.85 6.70
CA ILE A 100 -3.77 0.89 6.70
C ILE A 100 -3.28 0.36 5.36
N ILE A 101 -2.52 1.17 4.64
CA ILE A 101 -2.00 0.85 3.31
C ILE A 101 -0.50 0.64 3.40
N SER A 102 -0.07 -0.53 2.93
CA SER A 102 1.32 -0.94 2.86
C SER A 102 1.65 -1.53 1.50
N ASN A 103 2.93 -1.58 1.19
CA ASN A 103 3.53 -2.41 0.15
C ASN A 103 4.77 -3.16 0.66
N ASN A 104 4.85 -3.39 1.98
CA ASN A 104 6.03 -3.90 2.68
C ASN A 104 7.31 -3.07 2.41
N GLY A 105 7.11 -1.77 2.15
CA GLY A 105 8.14 -0.87 1.69
C GLY A 105 7.83 0.57 2.04
N SER A 106 7.50 1.36 1.02
CA SER A 106 7.19 2.78 1.17
C SER A 106 6.10 3.20 0.19
N VAL A 107 4.85 3.25 0.65
CA VAL A 107 3.70 3.56 -0.23
C VAL A 107 3.75 4.98 -0.78
N LEU A 108 4.31 5.93 -0.02
CA LEU A 108 4.49 7.31 -0.46
C LEU A 108 5.85 7.54 -1.15
N ASP A 109 6.45 6.50 -1.72
CA ASP A 109 7.61 6.60 -2.63
C ASP A 109 7.11 6.29 -4.05
N GLU A 110 6.94 7.32 -4.89
CA GLU A 110 6.43 7.21 -6.28
C GLU A 110 7.15 6.11 -7.08
N ALA A 111 8.44 5.92 -6.80
CA ALA A 111 9.26 4.89 -7.41
C ALA A 111 8.78 3.45 -7.17
N THR A 112 8.09 3.21 -6.06
CA THR A 112 7.64 1.89 -5.62
C THR A 112 6.13 1.73 -5.63
N PHE A 113 5.39 2.83 -5.60
CA PHE A 113 3.94 2.86 -5.71
C PHE A 113 3.51 4.12 -6.47
N SER A 114 2.80 3.95 -7.59
CA SER A 114 2.47 5.06 -8.48
C SER A 114 1.50 6.05 -7.83
N SER A 115 1.81 7.36 -7.92
CA SER A 115 0.91 8.45 -7.55
C SER A 115 -0.46 8.36 -8.24
N THR A 116 -0.48 7.92 -9.50
CA THR A 116 -1.74 7.70 -10.25
C THR A 116 -2.61 6.64 -9.58
N ALA A 117 -2.01 5.51 -9.22
CA ALA A 117 -2.73 4.42 -8.53
C ALA A 117 -3.15 4.84 -7.11
N LEU A 118 -2.31 5.62 -6.43
CA LEU A 118 -2.60 6.15 -5.10
C LEU A 118 -3.80 7.11 -5.12
N MET A 119 -3.85 8.04 -6.07
CA MET A 119 -4.99 8.93 -6.26
C MET A 119 -6.27 8.17 -6.61
N TYR A 120 -6.17 7.12 -7.45
CA TYR A 120 -7.29 6.24 -7.73
C TYR A 120 -7.79 5.53 -6.47
N LEU A 121 -6.87 5.00 -5.65
CA LEU A 121 -7.19 4.40 -4.35
C LEU A 121 -7.96 5.39 -3.46
N ILE A 122 -7.50 6.64 -3.32
CA ILE A 122 -8.22 7.65 -2.52
C ILE A 122 -9.64 7.89 -3.03
N GLY A 123 -9.81 7.98 -4.35
CA GLY A 123 -11.13 8.09 -4.96
C GLY A 123 -12.04 6.92 -4.57
N ARG A 124 -11.53 5.69 -4.66
CA ARG A 124 -12.27 4.48 -4.26
C ARG A 124 -12.57 4.46 -2.76
N VAL A 125 -11.61 4.82 -1.92
CA VAL A 125 -11.80 4.94 -0.47
C VAL A 125 -12.96 5.88 -0.14
N ASN A 126 -12.98 7.08 -0.71
CA ASN A 126 -14.04 8.06 -0.47
C ASN A 126 -15.43 7.58 -0.91
N MET A 127 -15.49 6.74 -1.95
CA MET A 127 -16.76 6.22 -2.48
C MET A 127 -17.36 5.08 -1.64
N TYR A 128 -16.51 4.24 -1.05
CA TYR A 128 -16.95 2.98 -0.42
C TYR A 128 -16.87 2.99 1.11
N PHE A 129 -15.91 3.67 1.74
CA PHE A 129 -15.71 3.62 3.19
C PHE A 129 -16.30 4.84 3.89
N ARG A 130 -17.60 4.81 4.15
CA ARG A 130 -18.36 5.97 4.68
C ARG A 130 -18.10 6.28 6.15
N SER A 131 -17.60 5.31 6.90
CA SER A 131 -17.28 5.43 8.33
C SER A 131 -15.78 5.55 8.60
N LEU A 132 -14.98 5.74 7.54
CA LEU A 132 -13.53 5.85 7.66
C LEU A 132 -13.16 7.15 8.37
N LYS A 133 -12.37 7.02 9.44
CA LYS A 133 -11.86 8.14 10.22
C LYS A 133 -10.38 8.38 9.96
N VAL A 134 -9.62 7.31 9.71
CA VAL A 134 -8.17 7.36 9.57
C VAL A 134 -7.71 6.54 8.37
N LEU A 135 -6.88 7.14 7.52
CA LEU A 135 -6.08 6.46 6.52
C LEU A 135 -4.61 6.54 6.92
N ALA A 136 -3.96 5.40 7.15
CA ALA A 136 -2.54 5.35 7.48
C ALA A 136 -1.73 4.78 6.31
N PHE A 137 -0.56 5.36 6.07
CA PHE A 137 0.39 4.88 5.06
C PHE A 137 1.67 4.36 5.71
N GLU A 138 2.05 3.12 5.40
CA GLU A 138 3.38 2.64 5.74
C GLU A 138 4.40 3.18 4.74
N SER A 139 5.17 4.17 5.19
CA SER A 139 6.20 4.83 4.37
C SER A 139 7.42 5.22 5.18
N ARG A 140 8.59 5.27 4.53
CA ARG A 140 9.77 5.90 5.13
C ARG A 140 9.70 7.40 4.91
N PRO A 141 9.91 8.22 5.96
CA PRO A 141 9.70 9.66 5.90
C PRO A 141 10.60 10.35 4.86
N GLU A 142 11.77 9.79 4.56
CA GLU A 142 12.72 10.37 3.61
C GLU A 142 12.28 10.25 2.14
N TYR A 143 11.25 9.47 1.85
CA TYR A 143 10.70 9.31 0.49
C TYR A 143 9.34 9.98 0.29
N VAL A 144 8.75 10.52 1.36
CA VAL A 144 7.45 11.21 1.28
C VAL A 144 7.61 12.54 0.54
N ASP A 145 6.87 12.69 -0.55
CA ASP A 145 6.66 14.01 -1.16
C ASP A 145 5.53 14.74 -0.42
N MET A 146 5.88 15.86 0.22
CA MET A 146 4.92 16.66 0.97
C MET A 146 3.80 17.23 0.11
N VAL A 147 4.07 17.55 -1.16
CA VAL A 147 3.05 18.09 -2.08
C VAL A 147 2.02 17.02 -2.40
N GLU A 148 2.47 15.79 -2.64
CA GLU A 148 1.58 14.63 -2.83
C GLU A 148 0.76 14.38 -1.56
N LEU A 149 1.40 14.35 -0.38
CA LEU A 149 0.72 14.13 0.89
C LEU A 149 -0.37 15.18 1.18
N GLU A 150 -0.09 16.46 0.95
CA GLU A 150 -1.07 17.54 1.08
C GLU A 150 -2.23 17.40 0.09
N PHE A 151 -1.96 16.92 -1.12
CA PHE A 151 -2.99 16.65 -2.11
C PHE A 151 -3.88 15.47 -1.70
N LEU A 152 -3.30 14.37 -1.21
CA LEU A 152 -4.03 13.23 -0.66
C LEU A 152 -4.91 13.64 0.52
N ALA A 153 -4.36 14.43 1.45
CA ALA A 153 -5.09 14.93 2.60
C ALA A 153 -6.32 15.75 2.19
N ARG A 154 -6.17 16.64 1.20
CA ARG A 154 -7.31 17.39 0.63
C ARG A 154 -8.31 16.49 -0.08
N ALA A 155 -7.84 15.50 -0.83
CA ALA A 155 -8.72 14.58 -1.55
C ALA A 155 -9.61 13.76 -0.59
N LEU A 156 -9.09 13.35 0.58
CA LEU A 156 -9.87 12.66 1.62
C LEU A 156 -10.95 13.52 2.25
N GLN A 157 -10.84 14.85 2.20
CA GLN A 157 -11.89 15.76 2.67
C GLN A 157 -13.13 15.75 1.76
N ASN A 158 -13.04 15.17 0.56
CA ASN A 158 -14.18 15.03 -0.35
C ASN A 158 -15.09 13.83 -0.01
N GLY A 159 -14.70 12.96 0.93
CA GLY A 159 -15.52 11.85 1.41
C GLY A 159 -16.78 12.33 2.16
N GLN A 160 -17.77 11.44 2.31
CA GLN A 160 -18.99 11.76 3.09
C GLN A 160 -18.68 12.07 4.55
N GLN A 161 -17.68 11.38 5.11
CA GLN A 161 -17.03 11.75 6.36
C GLN A 161 -15.56 12.03 6.04
N PRO A 162 -15.03 13.21 6.42
CA PRO A 162 -13.63 13.50 6.20
C PRO A 162 -12.74 12.57 7.05
N ALA A 163 -11.86 11.82 6.37
CA ALA A 163 -10.83 11.03 7.03
C ALA A 163 -9.53 11.84 7.18
N LEU A 164 -8.76 11.51 8.20
CA LEU A 164 -7.43 12.08 8.45
C LEU A 164 -6.34 11.12 7.97
N ILE A 165 -5.20 11.67 7.52
CA ILE A 165 -4.00 10.88 7.27
C ILE A 165 -3.20 10.76 8.59
N GLN A 166 -2.76 9.55 8.91
CA GLN A 166 -1.87 9.26 10.04
C GLN A 166 -0.55 8.64 9.59
#